data_AF-A0A2E1X0L6-F1
#
_entry.id   AF-A0A2E1X0L6-F1
#
_cell.length_a   1.000
_cell.length_b   1.000
_cell.length_c   1.000
_cell.angle_alpha   90.00
_cell.angle_beta   90.00
_cell.angle_gamma   90.00
#
_symmetry.space_group_name_H-M   'P 1'
#
loop_
_entity.id
_entity.type
_entity.pdbx_description
1 polymer ?
#
loop_
_entity_poly.entity_id
_entity_poly.type
_entity_poly.pdbx_seq_one_letter_code
_entity_poly.pdbx_strand_id
1 'polypeptide(L)'
;MHFKSWLLPLLVLAPRLVVADVEVCINPETDFGGANGTPQTVISAINVTDSFIIQDLQVVVDISHPFVGDLTVDLDSPGGTSLRLHDSDGGDSENILVTYSDDGIPNGSEPYSGGCYMQPSTGSLALFDGEQVAGSWTLSVFDGFPSNNDGTLENWCLRAFETPTSVTNPCAPPPVPEPKTPIANRVVLVLVDGLRYSEGLGHPTREYVPNMDSIAQQGVIIEPFFNDGVTVTVEAIPAVMTGSWIGSTSFFDPDCQVDSIYSSAPYVHEYIRRQLGFSAQDCVYVLGPYCPWRGSFHPSYGPDYWPQWISTGGGDDANWLETQNLLQTTKPRFLTLYLPDVDHAGHDGNWTEYLAAIEHADEIIGELWTWIQSDPDYADNTVMLITNDHGRHTSNFQGHGDGCIGCRQIQCLAIGPGIRSGLISAMERTIPDIAPTLARMLGAEAQFSTGEIMTELFEPGMFLRGDINMDGVLDISDVVTDLSILFGGVPTNCPAALDNNDDESLDIADPIYLLTHLFQGGPIPSSPYPNCGVDPTGTTLSCTHHLRCD
;
A
#
# COMPACT_ATOMS: atom_id res chain seq x y z
N MET A 1 -28.93 -27.63 35.90
CA MET A 1 -28.08 -28.32 34.91
C MET A 1 -27.02 -27.33 34.47
N HIS A 2 -25.75 -27.58 34.80
CA HIS A 2 -24.65 -26.68 34.49
C HIS A 2 -24.27 -26.81 33.01
N PHE A 3 -24.46 -25.74 32.23
CA PHE A 3 -23.85 -25.60 30.92
C PHE A 3 -22.42 -25.08 31.10
N LYS A 4 -21.43 -25.92 30.77
CA LYS A 4 -20.04 -25.51 30.59
C LYS A 4 -19.94 -24.80 29.23
N SER A 5 -19.70 -23.49 29.28
CA SER A 5 -19.23 -22.72 28.13
C SER A 5 -17.82 -23.19 27.79
N TRP A 6 -17.64 -23.71 26.57
CA TRP A 6 -16.33 -23.88 25.96
C TRP A 6 -16.00 -22.56 25.27
N LEU A 7 -15.31 -21.67 25.97
CA LEU A 7 -14.55 -20.60 25.34
C LEU A 7 -13.29 -21.25 24.77
N LEU A 8 -13.22 -21.44 23.44
CA LEU A 8 -11.93 -21.48 22.77
C LEU A 8 -11.38 -20.04 22.82
N PRO A 9 -10.21 -19.80 23.44
CA PRO A 9 -9.54 -18.54 23.22
C PRO A 9 -9.03 -18.56 21.77
N LEU A 10 -9.48 -17.62 20.96
CA LEU A 10 -8.78 -17.24 19.75
C LEU A 10 -7.43 -16.70 20.23
N LEU A 11 -6.41 -17.57 20.26
CA LEU A 11 -5.03 -17.12 20.42
C LEU A 11 -4.72 -16.35 19.14
N VAL A 12 -4.79 -15.02 19.20
CA VAL A 12 -4.04 -14.19 18.27
C VAL A 12 -2.59 -14.59 18.51
N LEU A 13 -2.05 -15.38 17.58
CA LEU A 13 -0.63 -15.68 17.53
C LEU A 13 0.06 -14.35 17.23
N ALA A 14 0.40 -13.60 18.29
CA ALA A 14 1.55 -12.72 18.21
C ALA A 14 2.70 -13.60 17.68
N PRO A 15 3.47 -13.16 16.66
CA PRO A 15 4.56 -13.95 16.13
C PRO A 15 5.43 -14.37 17.31
N ARG A 16 5.45 -15.68 17.57
CA ARG A 16 6.27 -16.26 18.62
C ARG A 16 7.69 -15.96 18.17
N LEU A 17 8.42 -15.14 18.92
CA LEU A 17 9.83 -14.88 18.65
C LEU A 17 10.52 -16.25 18.56
N VAL A 18 10.95 -16.63 17.36
CA VAL A 18 11.66 -17.89 17.13
C VAL A 18 13.04 -17.71 17.75
N VAL A 19 13.26 -18.33 18.91
CA VAL A 19 14.55 -18.31 19.61
C VAL A 19 15.26 -19.62 19.27
N ALA A 20 16.50 -19.55 18.82
CA ALA A 20 17.28 -20.74 18.54
C ALA A 20 17.57 -21.55 19.82
N ASP A 21 17.55 -22.88 19.69
CA ASP A 21 17.97 -23.76 20.79
C ASP A 21 19.47 -23.57 21.08
N VAL A 22 20.24 -23.31 20.03
CA VAL A 22 21.64 -22.85 20.09
C VAL A 22 21.84 -21.68 19.16
N GLU A 23 22.42 -20.60 19.70
CA GLU A 23 23.01 -19.51 18.92
C GLU A 23 24.43 -19.27 19.43
N VAL A 24 25.41 -19.43 18.56
CA VAL A 24 26.80 -19.12 18.86
C VAL A 24 27.28 -18.13 17.80
N CYS A 25 27.84 -17.01 18.25
CA CYS A 25 28.39 -15.97 17.40
C CYS A 25 29.87 -15.76 17.70
N ILE A 26 30.61 -15.32 16.69
CA ILE A 26 31.98 -14.84 16.84
C ILE A 26 32.16 -13.59 15.98
N ASN A 27 32.99 -12.66 16.46
CA ASN A 27 33.41 -11.48 15.72
C ASN A 27 34.88 -11.67 15.34
N PRO A 28 35.20 -12.25 14.16
CA PRO A 28 36.58 -12.52 13.80
C PRO A 28 37.36 -11.24 13.53
N GLU A 29 36.67 -10.19 13.05
CA GLU A 29 37.27 -8.94 12.55
C GLU A 29 38.46 -9.25 11.60
N THR A 30 38.29 -10.27 10.76
CA THR A 30 39.38 -10.80 9.93
C THR A 30 39.36 -10.16 8.56
N ASP A 31 40.43 -9.44 8.23
CA ASP A 31 40.67 -8.90 6.89
C ASP A 31 40.95 -10.03 5.90
N PHE A 32 40.26 -9.98 4.76
CA PHE A 32 40.45 -10.91 3.64
C PHE A 32 40.69 -10.21 2.29
N GLY A 33 40.83 -8.87 2.27
CA GLY A 33 41.05 -8.08 1.06
C GLY A 33 42.47 -8.16 0.49
N GLY A 34 43.30 -9.10 0.96
CA GLY A 34 44.57 -9.51 0.36
C GLY A 34 45.58 -8.39 0.02
N ALA A 35 46.68 -8.29 0.76
CA ALA A 35 47.73 -7.32 0.44
C ALA A 35 48.26 -7.44 -1.01
N ASN A 36 48.28 -6.33 -1.74
CA ASN A 36 48.62 -6.21 -3.17
C ASN A 36 47.64 -6.88 -4.15
N GLY A 37 46.37 -7.05 -3.78
CA GLY A 37 45.34 -7.62 -4.66
C GLY A 37 45.54 -9.11 -4.94
N THR A 38 45.97 -9.86 -3.92
CA THR A 38 46.12 -11.32 -4.01
C THR A 38 44.88 -11.99 -3.41
N PRO A 39 44.14 -12.84 -4.16
CA PRO A 39 43.00 -13.58 -3.63
C PRO A 39 43.34 -14.32 -2.34
N GLN A 40 42.55 -14.09 -1.31
CA GLN A 40 42.75 -14.67 0.02
C GLN A 40 41.46 -15.35 0.46
N THR A 41 41.60 -16.56 1.01
CA THR A 41 40.52 -17.22 1.75
C THR A 41 40.79 -17.03 3.23
N VAL A 42 39.79 -16.57 3.97
CA VAL A 42 39.80 -16.60 5.43
C VAL A 42 38.84 -17.67 5.92
N ILE A 43 39.23 -18.32 7.02
CA ILE A 43 38.44 -19.38 7.65
C ILE A 43 38.24 -18.96 9.10
N SER A 44 36.98 -18.87 9.51
CA SER A 44 36.58 -18.65 10.90
C SER A 44 35.88 -19.89 11.44
N ALA A 45 36.09 -20.21 12.71
CA ALA A 45 35.57 -21.42 13.33
C ALA A 45 34.77 -21.11 14.59
N ILE A 46 33.60 -21.73 14.71
CA ILE A 46 32.77 -21.75 15.91
C ILE A 46 32.75 -23.17 16.47
N ASN A 47 32.97 -23.30 17.78
CA ASN A 47 32.83 -24.58 18.48
C ASN A 47 31.51 -24.60 19.25
N VAL A 48 30.61 -25.51 18.87
CA VAL A 48 29.34 -25.75 19.56
C VAL A 48 29.50 -26.90 20.55
N THR A 49 29.15 -26.67 21.81
CA THR A 49 29.21 -27.70 22.88
C THR A 49 27.90 -28.41 23.13
N ASP A 50 26.79 -27.77 22.79
CA ASP A 50 25.44 -28.33 22.87
C ASP A 50 25.30 -29.52 21.94
N SER A 51 24.46 -30.48 22.31
CA SER A 51 24.35 -31.74 21.59
C SER A 51 22.90 -32.15 21.38
N PHE A 52 22.48 -32.01 20.13
CA PHE A 52 21.20 -32.49 19.61
C PHE A 52 21.30 -32.73 18.10
N ILE A 53 20.26 -33.32 17.53
CA ILE A 53 20.14 -33.55 16.10
C ILE A 53 19.46 -32.35 15.45
N ILE A 54 20.13 -31.75 14.48
CA ILE A 54 19.65 -30.58 13.75
C ILE A 54 18.36 -30.95 13.00
N GLN A 55 17.34 -30.12 13.14
CA GLN A 55 16.13 -30.16 12.32
C GLN A 55 15.94 -28.91 11.46
N ASP A 56 16.70 -27.85 11.75
CA ASP A 56 16.74 -26.60 10.99
C ASP A 56 18.01 -25.82 11.38
N LEU A 57 18.53 -25.01 10.46
CA LEU A 57 19.77 -24.26 10.60
C LEU A 57 19.64 -22.88 9.95
N GLN A 58 20.17 -21.86 10.61
CA GLN A 58 20.32 -20.52 10.05
C GLN A 58 21.74 -20.01 10.28
N VAL A 59 22.25 -19.20 9.35
CA VAL A 59 23.61 -18.63 9.43
C VAL A 59 23.56 -17.13 9.22
N VAL A 60 23.91 -16.37 10.25
CA VAL A 60 24.06 -14.92 10.14
C VAL A 60 25.46 -14.62 9.64
N VAL A 61 25.59 -13.81 8.60
CA VAL A 61 26.87 -13.39 8.02
C VAL A 61 26.89 -11.87 7.90
N ASP A 62 27.92 -11.26 8.48
CA ASP A 62 28.19 -9.83 8.46
C ASP A 62 29.61 -9.56 7.92
N ILE A 63 29.68 -8.95 6.74
CA ILE A 63 30.90 -8.68 5.99
C ILE A 63 30.86 -7.24 5.48
N SER A 64 31.89 -6.46 5.80
CA SER A 64 32.16 -5.18 5.15
C SER A 64 32.93 -5.43 3.85
N HIS A 65 32.40 -5.00 2.70
CA HIS A 65 33.05 -5.14 1.39
C HIS A 65 32.47 -4.17 0.35
N PRO A 66 33.28 -3.57 -0.54
CA PRO A 66 32.77 -2.63 -1.55
C PRO A 66 32.02 -3.29 -2.71
N PHE A 67 32.26 -4.58 -2.99
CA PHE A 67 31.65 -5.29 -4.13
C PHE A 67 31.29 -6.73 -3.73
N VAL A 68 30.08 -6.98 -3.26
CA VAL A 68 29.69 -8.33 -2.79
C VAL A 68 29.71 -9.39 -3.91
N GLY A 69 29.64 -8.98 -5.17
CA GLY A 69 29.78 -9.86 -6.33
C GLY A 69 31.15 -10.53 -6.44
N ASP A 70 32.15 -10.06 -5.72
CA ASP A 70 33.49 -10.68 -5.73
C ASP A 70 33.60 -11.85 -4.73
N LEU A 71 32.63 -11.98 -3.83
CA LEU A 71 32.73 -12.87 -2.68
C LEU A 71 32.13 -14.25 -2.96
N THR A 72 32.75 -15.26 -2.37
CA THR A 72 32.12 -16.56 -2.15
C THR A 72 32.21 -16.95 -0.68
N VAL A 73 31.09 -17.43 -0.12
CA VAL A 73 30.98 -17.81 1.30
C VAL A 73 30.51 -19.25 1.41
N ASP A 74 31.28 -20.10 2.10
CA ASP A 74 31.01 -21.52 2.32
C ASP A 74 30.90 -21.83 3.81
N LEU A 75 29.94 -22.69 4.18
CA LEU A 75 29.77 -23.25 5.52
C LEU A 75 30.12 -24.74 5.52
N ASP A 76 30.98 -25.17 6.44
CA ASP A 76 31.28 -26.58 6.68
C ASP A 76 30.88 -27.02 8.09
N SER A 77 30.27 -28.20 8.15
CA SER A 77 29.83 -28.86 9.38
C SER A 77 30.92 -29.77 9.98
N PRO A 78 30.82 -30.10 11.28
CA PRO A 78 31.65 -31.12 11.91
C PRO A 78 31.48 -32.53 11.28
N GLY A 79 30.32 -32.79 10.66
CA GLY A 79 30.01 -34.02 9.96
C GLY A 79 30.71 -34.18 8.60
N GLY A 80 31.29 -33.09 8.08
CA GLY A 80 31.97 -33.04 6.78
C GLY A 80 31.07 -32.66 5.60
N THR A 81 29.83 -32.22 5.85
CA THR A 81 28.94 -31.61 4.86
C THR A 81 29.31 -30.14 4.67
N SER A 82 29.24 -29.67 3.42
CA SER A 82 29.58 -28.30 3.01
C SER A 82 28.46 -27.68 2.18
N LEU A 83 28.21 -26.38 2.34
CA LEU A 83 27.21 -25.61 1.60
C LEU A 83 27.74 -24.22 1.23
N ARG A 84 27.55 -23.84 -0.04
CA ARG A 84 27.80 -22.49 -0.57
C ARG A 84 26.63 -21.58 -0.23
N LEU A 85 26.85 -20.64 0.69
CA LEU A 85 25.84 -19.66 1.11
C LEU A 85 25.73 -18.48 0.14
N HIS A 86 26.87 -17.98 -0.36
CA HIS A 86 26.95 -16.85 -1.30
C HIS A 86 27.90 -17.17 -2.45
N ASP A 87 27.50 -16.98 -3.71
CA ASP A 87 28.27 -17.39 -4.89
C ASP A 87 28.45 -16.26 -5.92
N SER A 88 29.20 -15.21 -5.55
CA SER A 88 29.49 -14.07 -6.41
C SER A 88 28.23 -13.33 -6.91
N ASP A 89 27.15 -13.40 -6.13
CA ASP A 89 25.90 -12.69 -6.39
C ASP A 89 25.97 -11.22 -5.90
N GLY A 90 25.05 -10.38 -6.37
CA GLY A 90 24.89 -9.00 -5.86
C GLY A 90 25.73 -7.90 -6.54
N GLY A 91 26.63 -8.27 -7.46
CA GLY A 91 27.32 -7.30 -8.34
C GLY A 91 28.08 -6.21 -7.57
N ASP A 92 27.74 -4.95 -7.83
CA ASP A 92 28.35 -3.77 -7.21
C ASP A 92 27.71 -3.36 -5.88
N SER A 93 26.85 -4.20 -5.30
CA SER A 93 26.31 -3.94 -3.96
C SER A 93 27.42 -3.94 -2.92
N GLU A 94 27.24 -3.12 -1.88
CA GLU A 94 28.17 -3.02 -0.77
C GLU A 94 27.65 -3.79 0.45
N ASN A 95 28.56 -4.49 1.13
CA ASN A 95 28.38 -5.21 2.39
C ASN A 95 27.36 -6.37 2.36
N ILE A 96 27.62 -7.37 3.19
CA ILE A 96 26.66 -8.45 3.48
C ILE A 96 26.26 -8.34 4.94
N LEU A 97 24.98 -8.19 5.21
CA LEU A 97 24.35 -8.41 6.51
C LEU A 97 23.10 -9.27 6.25
N VAL A 98 23.30 -10.59 6.19
CA VAL A 98 22.28 -11.55 5.77
C VAL A 98 22.16 -12.67 6.79
N THR A 99 20.92 -13.13 7.01
CA THR A 99 20.65 -14.41 7.68
C THR A 99 20.30 -15.46 6.63
N TYR A 100 21.20 -16.39 6.36
CA TYR A 100 20.88 -17.50 5.45
C TYR A 100 19.90 -18.47 6.12
N SER A 101 18.80 -18.78 5.43
CA SER A 101 17.70 -19.65 5.88
C SER A 101 16.97 -20.25 4.67
N ASP A 102 16.48 -21.49 4.79
CA ASP A 102 15.68 -22.13 3.74
C ASP A 102 14.35 -21.41 3.46
N ASP A 103 13.79 -20.74 4.47
CA ASP A 103 12.59 -19.90 4.38
C ASP A 103 12.90 -18.44 3.99
N GLY A 104 14.17 -18.14 3.70
CA GLY A 104 14.56 -16.84 3.17
C GLY A 104 13.94 -16.56 1.79
N ILE A 105 14.00 -15.31 1.37
CA ILE A 105 13.72 -14.97 -0.03
C ILE A 105 14.84 -15.52 -0.95
N PRO A 106 14.60 -15.65 -2.27
CA PRO A 106 15.66 -16.01 -3.20
C PRO A 106 16.89 -15.12 -3.04
N ASN A 107 18.09 -15.71 -3.08
CA ASN A 107 19.35 -14.96 -2.97
C ASN A 107 19.41 -13.82 -4.00
N GLY A 108 19.84 -12.62 -3.58
CA GLY A 108 19.98 -11.45 -4.44
C GLY A 108 18.68 -10.75 -4.84
N SER A 109 17.52 -11.16 -4.30
CA SER A 109 16.24 -10.48 -4.54
C SER A 109 16.05 -9.19 -3.73
N GLU A 110 16.89 -8.96 -2.72
CA GLU A 110 16.93 -7.75 -1.88
C GLU A 110 18.38 -7.32 -1.65
N PRO A 111 18.64 -6.07 -1.23
CA PRO A 111 19.98 -5.62 -0.85
C PRO A 111 20.58 -6.47 0.27
N TYR A 112 21.84 -6.90 0.10
CA TYR A 112 22.55 -7.75 1.06
C TYR A 112 22.81 -7.06 2.40
N SER A 113 22.82 -5.74 2.47
CA SER A 113 23.06 -4.97 3.70
C SER A 113 21.82 -4.79 4.60
N GLY A 114 20.67 -5.33 4.21
CA GLY A 114 19.37 -5.06 4.85
C GLY A 114 19.04 -5.88 6.11
N GLY A 115 19.87 -6.85 6.52
CA GLY A 115 19.53 -7.77 7.61
C GLY A 115 18.52 -8.85 7.22
N CYS A 116 18.33 -9.05 5.92
CA CYS A 116 17.31 -9.92 5.35
C CYS A 116 17.60 -11.40 5.54
N TYR A 117 16.56 -12.22 5.50
CA TYR A 117 16.73 -13.67 5.46
C TYR A 117 16.78 -14.12 4.01
N MET A 118 17.87 -14.72 3.56
CA MET A 118 18.02 -15.16 2.17
C MET A 118 18.27 -16.66 2.08
N GLN A 119 17.82 -17.29 1.00
CA GLN A 119 18.23 -18.64 0.67
C GLN A 119 19.73 -18.65 0.29
N PRO A 120 20.46 -19.76 0.58
CA PRO A 120 21.79 -19.97 0.01
C PRO A 120 21.78 -19.81 -1.51
N SER A 121 22.85 -19.26 -2.10
CA SER A 121 22.97 -19.12 -3.57
C SER A 121 22.81 -20.45 -4.29
N THR A 122 23.24 -21.56 -3.65
CA THR A 122 23.04 -22.90 -4.18
C THR A 122 22.66 -23.87 -3.05
N GLY A 123 21.81 -24.85 -3.35
CA GLY A 123 21.41 -25.87 -2.38
C GLY A 123 20.46 -25.34 -1.30
N SER A 124 20.51 -25.95 -0.12
CA SER A 124 19.61 -25.70 1.01
C SER A 124 20.30 -26.07 2.32
N LEU A 125 20.00 -25.34 3.39
CA LEU A 125 20.51 -25.59 4.74
C LEU A 125 19.97 -26.91 5.33
N ALA A 126 18.84 -27.42 4.84
CA ALA A 126 18.35 -28.77 5.12
C ALA A 126 19.35 -29.89 4.79
N LEU A 127 20.44 -29.61 4.07
CA LEU A 127 21.57 -30.54 3.91
C LEU A 127 22.21 -30.94 5.25
N PHE A 128 22.09 -30.09 6.27
CA PHE A 128 22.61 -30.35 7.62
C PHE A 128 21.60 -31.07 8.53
N ASP A 129 20.36 -31.28 8.08
CA ASP A 129 19.33 -31.96 8.88
C ASP A 129 19.72 -33.40 9.18
N GLY A 130 19.53 -33.81 10.43
CA GLY A 130 19.93 -35.13 10.90
C GLY A 130 21.39 -35.22 11.36
N GLU A 131 22.20 -34.19 11.18
CA GLU A 131 23.55 -34.12 11.75
C GLU A 131 23.55 -33.73 13.23
N GLN A 132 24.68 -34.00 13.89
CA GLN A 132 24.93 -33.57 15.26
C GLN A 132 25.43 -32.12 15.26
N VAL A 133 24.79 -31.24 16.03
CA VAL A 133 25.20 -29.82 16.11
C VAL A 133 26.56 -29.64 16.81
N ALA A 134 26.89 -30.53 17.75
CA ALA A 134 28.13 -30.47 18.52
C ALA A 134 29.38 -30.63 17.63
N GLY A 135 30.32 -29.70 17.73
CA GLY A 135 31.61 -29.77 17.03
C GLY A 135 32.07 -28.42 16.49
N SER A 136 33.10 -28.49 15.64
CA SER A 136 33.68 -27.31 14.98
C SER A 136 33.00 -27.05 13.66
N TRP A 137 32.27 -25.94 13.57
CA TRP A 137 31.72 -25.38 12.34
C TRP A 137 32.69 -24.36 11.77
N THR A 138 32.85 -24.32 10.45
CA THR A 138 33.72 -23.33 9.80
C THR A 138 32.99 -22.55 8.74
N LEU A 139 33.21 -21.22 8.74
CA LEU A 139 32.80 -20.32 7.67
C LEU A 139 34.04 -19.90 6.90
N SER A 140 34.05 -20.15 5.59
CA SER A 140 35.11 -19.76 4.68
C SER A 140 34.63 -18.62 3.80
N VAL A 141 35.39 -17.53 3.74
CA VAL A 141 35.13 -16.37 2.87
C VAL A 141 36.29 -16.25 1.91
N PHE A 142 36.01 -16.19 0.61
CA PHE A 142 36.99 -15.99 -0.44
C PHE A 142 36.58 -14.81 -1.31
N ASP A 143 37.54 -13.92 -1.56
CA ASP A 143 37.42 -12.81 -2.49
C ASP A 143 38.16 -13.14 -3.79
N GLY A 144 37.41 -13.17 -4.90
CA GLY A 144 37.92 -13.47 -6.23
C GLY A 144 38.62 -12.31 -6.93
N PHE A 145 38.36 -11.06 -6.51
CA PHE A 145 38.87 -9.85 -7.17
C PHE A 145 39.37 -8.77 -6.18
N PRO A 146 40.27 -9.11 -5.25
CA PRO A 146 40.65 -8.20 -4.17
C PRO A 146 41.40 -6.96 -4.66
N SER A 147 41.14 -5.87 -3.96
CA SER A 147 41.93 -4.63 -3.93
C SER A 147 42.46 -4.41 -2.50
N ASN A 148 43.57 -3.69 -2.33
CA ASN A 148 44.30 -3.63 -1.04
C ASN A 148 43.39 -3.39 0.19
N ASN A 149 43.13 -4.46 0.95
CA ASN A 149 42.38 -4.47 2.22
C ASN A 149 40.94 -3.94 2.08
N ASP A 150 40.19 -4.47 1.11
CA ASP A 150 38.81 -4.06 0.84
C ASP A 150 37.73 -4.91 1.53
N GLY A 151 38.09 -6.02 2.20
CA GLY A 151 37.13 -6.92 2.83
C GLY A 151 37.43 -7.29 4.28
N THR A 152 36.41 -7.25 5.14
CA THR A 152 36.49 -7.73 6.54
C THR A 152 35.29 -8.60 6.90
N LEU A 153 35.55 -9.79 7.45
CA LEU A 153 34.52 -10.63 8.08
C LEU A 153 34.32 -10.13 9.50
N GLU A 154 33.25 -9.36 9.71
CA GLU A 154 32.97 -8.66 10.96
C GLU A 154 32.41 -9.61 12.00
N ASN A 155 31.36 -10.34 11.64
CA ASN A 155 30.65 -11.26 12.52
C ASN A 155 29.98 -12.40 11.74
N TRP A 156 29.85 -13.54 12.39
CA TRP A 156 28.91 -14.56 11.94
C TRP A 156 28.37 -15.37 13.11
N CYS A 157 27.13 -15.86 12.95
CA CYS A 157 26.46 -16.69 13.94
C CYS A 157 25.92 -17.96 13.31
N LEU A 158 26.03 -19.07 14.05
CA LEU A 158 25.32 -20.31 13.76
C LEU A 158 24.10 -20.39 14.69
N ARG A 159 22.91 -20.54 14.12
CA ARG A 159 21.65 -20.78 14.83
C ARG A 159 21.13 -22.15 14.46
N ALA A 160 20.92 -23.02 15.45
CA ALA A 160 20.44 -24.38 15.23
C ALA A 160 19.20 -24.69 16.08
N PHE A 161 18.32 -25.53 15.55
CA PHE A 161 17.02 -25.84 16.14
C PHE A 161 16.77 -27.35 16.22
N GLU A 162 16.15 -27.80 17.30
CA GLU A 162 15.72 -29.20 17.52
C GLU A 162 14.37 -29.52 16.84
N THR A 163 13.70 -28.50 16.30
CA THR A 163 12.46 -28.64 15.54
C THR A 163 12.48 -27.75 14.31
N PRO A 164 11.84 -28.13 13.19
CA PRO A 164 11.72 -27.26 12.02
C PRO A 164 11.12 -25.92 12.42
N THR A 165 11.74 -24.83 11.99
CA THR A 165 11.19 -23.48 12.21
C THR A 165 10.59 -22.94 10.92
N SER A 166 9.72 -21.95 11.08
CA SER A 166 9.30 -21.10 9.97
C SER A 166 9.60 -19.67 10.37
N VAL A 167 10.47 -19.00 9.64
CA VAL A 167 10.81 -17.60 9.90
C VAL A 167 10.12 -16.69 8.91
N THR A 168 9.47 -15.64 9.41
CA THR A 168 9.04 -14.53 8.57
C THR A 168 10.28 -13.70 8.28
N ASN A 169 10.78 -13.77 7.04
CA ASN A 169 11.89 -12.94 6.60
C ASN A 169 11.56 -11.45 6.89
N PRO A 170 12.38 -10.73 7.67
CA PRO A 170 12.16 -9.32 8.00
C PRO A 170 12.16 -8.41 6.76
N CYS A 171 12.70 -8.88 5.63
CA CYS A 171 12.65 -8.19 4.35
C CYS A 171 11.73 -8.86 3.33
N ALA A 172 11.06 -9.98 3.66
CA ALA A 172 10.03 -10.47 2.76
C ALA A 172 8.93 -9.40 2.69
N PRO A 173 8.42 -9.10 1.49
CA PRO A 173 7.22 -8.31 1.35
C PRO A 173 6.15 -8.79 2.34
N PRO A 174 5.46 -7.90 3.06
CA PRO A 174 4.30 -8.34 3.81
C PRO A 174 3.37 -9.09 2.84
N PRO A 175 2.67 -10.13 3.34
CA PRO A 175 1.69 -10.83 2.56
C PRO A 175 0.76 -9.81 1.90
N VAL A 176 0.49 -10.00 0.61
CA VAL A 176 -0.50 -9.22 -0.11
C VAL A 176 -1.83 -9.46 0.61
N PRO A 177 -2.47 -8.42 1.20
CA PRO A 177 -3.78 -8.57 1.82
C PRO A 177 -4.75 -9.22 0.87
N GLU A 178 -5.67 -10.02 1.40
CA GLU A 178 -6.81 -10.40 0.58
C GLU A 178 -7.63 -9.15 0.23
N PRO A 179 -7.88 -8.90 -1.07
CA PRO A 179 -8.67 -7.75 -1.48
C PRO A 179 -10.04 -7.71 -0.80
N LYS A 180 -10.48 -6.49 -0.47
CA LYS A 180 -11.86 -6.21 -0.07
C LYS A 180 -12.71 -6.00 -1.32
N THR A 181 -14.02 -6.13 -1.17
CA THR A 181 -14.93 -5.75 -2.24
C THR A 181 -14.90 -4.22 -2.39
N PRO A 182 -14.72 -3.69 -3.61
CA PRO A 182 -14.62 -2.25 -3.83
C PRO A 182 -15.93 -1.53 -3.52
N ILE A 183 -15.83 -0.26 -3.12
CA ILE A 183 -16.97 0.66 -3.01
C ILE A 183 -17.30 1.24 -4.39
N ALA A 184 -16.25 1.54 -5.14
CA ALA A 184 -16.35 1.96 -6.53
C ALA A 184 -15.25 1.29 -7.34
N ASN A 185 -15.52 1.09 -8.61
CA ASN A 185 -14.50 0.56 -9.52
C ASN A 185 -13.48 1.62 -9.94
N ARG A 186 -13.81 2.89 -9.76
CA ARG A 186 -12.96 4.01 -10.15
C ARG A 186 -12.82 5.01 -9.02
N VAL A 187 -11.61 5.54 -8.88
CA VAL A 187 -11.31 6.64 -7.95
C VAL A 187 -10.56 7.73 -8.70
N VAL A 188 -11.02 8.97 -8.51
CA VAL A 188 -10.38 10.17 -9.03
C VAL A 188 -9.95 11.03 -7.85
N LEU A 189 -8.65 11.32 -7.75
CA LEU A 189 -8.08 12.26 -6.79
C LEU A 189 -7.79 13.59 -7.51
N VAL A 190 -8.37 14.69 -7.03
CA VAL A 190 -8.05 16.04 -7.51
C VAL A 190 -7.24 16.77 -6.44
N LEU A 191 -6.08 17.30 -6.83
CA LEU A 191 -5.15 18.03 -5.97
C LEU A 191 -5.02 19.48 -6.47
N VAL A 192 -5.51 20.44 -5.69
CA VAL A 192 -5.44 21.88 -6.04
C VAL A 192 -4.32 22.57 -5.25
N ASP A 193 -3.13 22.69 -5.83
CA ASP A 193 -1.94 23.15 -5.11
C ASP A 193 -2.13 24.56 -4.52
N GLY A 194 -1.72 24.76 -3.26
CA GLY A 194 -1.66 26.08 -2.65
C GLY A 194 -3.02 26.78 -2.44
N LEU A 195 -4.14 26.06 -2.50
CA LEU A 195 -5.47 26.60 -2.21
C LEU A 195 -5.67 26.77 -0.69
N ARG A 196 -5.79 28.03 -0.25
CA ARG A 196 -5.99 28.36 1.17
C ARG A 196 -7.44 28.12 1.55
N TYR A 197 -7.65 27.47 2.69
CA TYR A 197 -8.98 27.02 3.11
C TYR A 197 -10.04 28.11 3.16
N SER A 198 -9.67 29.31 3.62
CA SER A 198 -10.56 30.48 3.77
C SER A 198 -11.12 31.04 2.46
N GLU A 199 -10.50 30.73 1.32
CA GLU A 199 -10.96 31.16 -0.01
C GLU A 199 -11.65 30.02 -0.78
N GLY A 200 -11.57 28.78 -0.30
CA GLY A 200 -12.30 27.63 -0.84
C GLY A 200 -13.54 27.27 -0.02
N LEU A 201 -13.70 26.00 0.38
CA LEU A 201 -14.91 25.55 1.10
C LEU A 201 -15.10 26.18 2.48
N GLY A 202 -14.02 26.73 3.06
CA GLY A 202 -14.04 27.50 4.29
C GLY A 202 -14.51 28.95 4.13
N HIS A 203 -14.71 29.42 2.89
CA HIS A 203 -15.25 30.74 2.64
C HIS A 203 -16.72 30.82 3.11
N PRO A 204 -17.17 31.85 3.85
CA PRO A 204 -18.52 31.89 4.44
C PRO A 204 -19.68 31.75 3.44
N THR A 205 -19.45 32.14 2.19
CA THR A 205 -20.42 32.06 1.09
C THR A 205 -19.97 31.13 -0.05
N ARG A 206 -18.75 30.58 0.03
CA ARG A 206 -18.13 29.76 -1.03
C ARG A 206 -18.19 30.39 -2.42
N GLU A 207 -18.10 31.73 -2.49
CA GLU A 207 -18.32 32.48 -3.74
C GLU A 207 -17.27 32.20 -4.83
N TYR A 208 -16.05 31.80 -4.43
CA TYR A 208 -14.97 31.46 -5.36
C TYR A 208 -14.95 29.97 -5.75
N VAL A 209 -15.79 29.15 -5.11
CA VAL A 209 -15.86 27.70 -5.37
C VAL A 209 -17.30 27.19 -5.52
N PRO A 210 -18.12 27.83 -6.38
CA PRO A 210 -19.55 27.51 -6.50
C PRO A 210 -19.81 26.09 -7.01
N ASN A 211 -18.92 25.50 -7.82
CA ASN A 211 -19.08 24.12 -8.29
C ASN A 211 -18.81 23.12 -7.16
N MET A 212 -17.70 23.29 -6.41
CA MET A 212 -17.43 22.47 -5.23
C MET A 212 -18.54 22.61 -4.17
N ASP A 213 -19.10 23.81 -3.96
CA ASP A 213 -20.25 23.99 -3.06
C ASP A 213 -21.49 23.22 -3.53
N SER A 214 -21.79 23.28 -4.82
CA SER A 214 -22.93 22.58 -5.42
C SER A 214 -22.79 21.05 -5.31
N ILE A 215 -21.62 20.50 -5.67
CA ILE A 215 -21.40 19.05 -5.62
C ILE A 215 -21.22 18.53 -4.18
N ALA A 216 -20.81 19.37 -3.23
CA ALA A 216 -20.74 18.98 -1.81
C ALA A 216 -22.10 18.56 -1.23
N GLN A 217 -23.21 19.01 -1.82
CA GLN A 217 -24.56 18.53 -1.44
C GLN A 217 -24.77 17.05 -1.75
N GLN A 218 -23.94 16.45 -2.61
CA GLN A 218 -23.98 15.05 -3.02
C GLN A 218 -22.95 14.19 -2.28
N GLY A 219 -22.19 14.76 -1.34
CA GLY A 219 -21.08 14.06 -0.68
C GLY A 219 -20.82 14.51 0.74
N VAL A 220 -19.57 14.31 1.16
CA VAL A 220 -19.10 14.66 2.50
C VAL A 220 -17.94 15.65 2.42
N ILE A 221 -18.07 16.75 3.15
CA ILE A 221 -16.94 17.62 3.51
C ILE A 221 -16.38 17.13 4.85
N ILE A 222 -15.06 17.00 4.97
CA ILE A 222 -14.42 16.83 6.27
C ILE A 222 -13.90 18.18 6.73
N GLU A 223 -14.39 18.65 7.88
CA GLU A 223 -14.04 19.94 8.45
C GLU A 223 -13.97 19.84 9.99
N PRO A 224 -12.77 19.92 10.60
CA PRO A 224 -11.51 20.33 9.98
C PRO A 224 -10.69 19.20 9.33
N PHE A 225 -9.95 19.55 8.28
CA PHE A 225 -8.93 18.69 7.64
C PHE A 225 -7.59 19.44 7.57
N PHE A 226 -6.49 18.78 7.95
CA PHE A 226 -5.18 19.43 8.07
C PHE A 226 -4.04 18.74 7.31
N ASN A 227 -3.13 19.54 6.76
CA ASN A 227 -1.73 19.17 6.61
C ASN A 227 -1.05 19.20 8.00
N ASP A 228 -0.72 18.04 8.53
CA ASP A 228 -0.09 17.85 9.85
C ASP A 228 1.45 17.74 9.79
N GLY A 229 2.06 17.84 8.60
CA GLY A 229 3.52 17.70 8.39
C GLY A 229 4.21 18.93 7.83
N VAL A 230 4.71 18.88 6.59
CA VAL A 230 5.39 20.00 5.92
C VAL A 230 4.43 20.61 4.91
N THR A 231 4.27 21.94 4.93
CA THR A 231 3.36 22.66 4.03
C THR A 231 4.10 23.17 2.78
N VAL A 232 4.79 22.27 2.10
CA VAL A 232 5.54 22.51 0.86
C VAL A 232 5.26 21.34 -0.09
N THR A 233 5.02 21.66 -1.37
CA THR A 233 4.56 20.70 -2.39
C THR A 233 5.39 19.43 -2.48
N VAL A 234 6.72 19.55 -2.53
CA VAL A 234 7.60 18.40 -2.78
C VAL A 234 7.65 17.39 -1.64
N GLU A 235 7.17 17.76 -0.44
CA GLU A 235 7.02 16.87 0.71
C GLU A 235 5.56 16.47 0.94
N ALA A 236 4.62 17.40 0.75
CA ALA A 236 3.20 17.18 1.03
C ALA A 236 2.53 16.26 0.00
N ILE A 237 2.84 16.40 -1.28
CA ILE A 237 2.25 15.54 -2.33
C ILE A 237 2.64 14.05 -2.12
N PRO A 238 3.92 13.70 -1.88
CA PRO A 238 4.26 12.34 -1.44
C PRO A 238 3.47 11.88 -0.22
N ALA A 239 3.34 12.71 0.82
CA ALA A 239 2.60 12.33 2.03
C ALA A 239 1.11 12.08 1.79
N VAL A 240 0.47 12.83 0.89
CA VAL A 240 -0.92 12.58 0.44
C VAL A 240 -1.02 11.21 -0.22
N MET A 241 -0.05 10.87 -1.06
CA MET A 241 -0.10 9.65 -1.86
C MET A 241 0.32 8.40 -1.09
N THR A 242 1.20 8.51 -0.10
CA THR A 242 1.65 7.38 0.75
C THR A 242 0.83 7.24 2.03
N GLY A 243 0.18 8.32 2.45
CA GLY A 243 -0.46 8.42 3.75
C GLY A 243 0.57 8.39 4.89
N SER A 244 1.77 8.92 4.67
CA SER A 244 2.86 8.94 5.65
C SER A 244 3.84 10.09 5.41
N TRP A 245 4.32 10.70 6.49
CA TRP A 245 5.41 11.67 6.47
C TRP A 245 6.80 11.03 6.64
N ILE A 246 6.87 9.71 6.78
CA ILE A 246 8.08 8.99 7.15
C ILE A 246 8.83 8.51 5.91
N GLY A 247 10.13 8.81 5.87
CA GLY A 247 11.08 8.18 4.94
C GLY A 247 11.07 8.84 3.57
N SER A 248 12.24 9.36 3.18
CA SER A 248 12.48 9.90 1.86
C SER A 248 13.88 9.57 1.39
N THR A 249 14.00 9.26 0.10
CA THR A 249 15.27 8.99 -0.57
C THR A 249 15.50 10.04 -1.64
N SER A 250 16.70 10.61 -1.67
CA SER A 250 17.14 11.46 -2.77
C SER A 250 17.48 10.59 -3.98
N PHE A 251 16.92 10.91 -5.14
CA PHE A 251 17.19 10.20 -6.38
C PHE A 251 17.40 11.21 -7.51
N PHE A 252 18.50 11.05 -8.25
CA PHE A 252 18.71 11.81 -9.47
C PHE A 252 17.79 11.28 -10.56
N ASP A 253 16.75 12.03 -10.91
CA ASP A 253 15.77 11.55 -11.88
C ASP A 253 16.22 11.86 -13.31
N PRO A 254 16.45 10.84 -14.15
CA PRO A 254 16.90 11.05 -15.52
C PRO A 254 15.87 11.74 -16.42
N ASP A 255 14.57 11.74 -16.08
CA ASP A 255 13.56 12.39 -16.91
C ASP A 255 13.45 13.90 -16.61
N CYS A 256 13.80 14.33 -15.40
CA CYS A 256 13.77 15.75 -15.02
C CYS A 256 15.17 16.38 -14.81
N GLN A 257 16.24 15.57 -14.89
CA GLN A 257 17.65 15.99 -14.80
C GLN A 257 18.00 16.76 -13.52
N VAL A 258 17.30 16.48 -12.42
CA VAL A 258 17.55 17.05 -11.09
C VAL A 258 17.40 15.98 -10.01
N ASP A 259 18.03 16.20 -8.86
CA ASP A 259 17.74 15.42 -7.66
C ASP A 259 16.32 15.73 -7.20
N SER A 260 15.52 14.68 -7.04
CA SER A 260 14.17 14.75 -6.49
C SER A 260 14.06 13.89 -5.24
N ILE A 261 13.05 14.18 -4.44
CA ILE A 261 12.77 13.48 -3.19
C ILE A 261 11.63 12.50 -3.46
N TYR A 262 11.93 11.23 -3.25
CA TYR A 262 10.98 10.13 -3.40
C TYR A 262 10.67 9.52 -2.03
N SER A 263 9.44 9.09 -1.79
CA SER A 263 9.12 8.45 -0.51
C SER A 263 9.72 7.05 -0.42
N SER A 264 10.10 6.66 0.79
CA SER A 264 10.47 5.28 1.12
C SER A 264 9.24 4.40 1.36
N ALA A 265 8.06 4.98 1.61
CA ALA A 265 6.80 4.26 1.76
C ALA A 265 6.08 4.13 0.40
N PRO A 266 5.38 3.01 0.13
CA PRO A 266 4.62 2.85 -1.11
C PRO A 266 3.47 3.86 -1.23
N TYR A 267 3.26 4.36 -2.43
CA TYR A 267 2.14 5.20 -2.82
C TYR A 267 0.88 4.36 -3.00
N VAL A 268 -0.29 4.99 -2.87
CA VAL A 268 -1.61 4.35 -3.00
C VAL A 268 -1.75 3.49 -4.28
N HIS A 269 -1.24 3.98 -5.41
CA HIS A 269 -1.30 3.25 -6.68
C HIS A 269 -0.44 1.98 -6.68
N GLU A 270 0.65 1.93 -5.89
CA GLU A 270 1.49 0.74 -5.80
C GLU A 270 0.76 -0.40 -5.06
N TYR A 271 0.01 -0.07 -4.00
CA TYR A 271 -0.89 -1.03 -3.34
C TYR A 271 -1.97 -1.54 -4.28
N ILE A 272 -2.67 -0.62 -4.95
CA ILE A 272 -3.75 -0.95 -5.89
C ILE A 272 -3.23 -1.90 -6.97
N ARG A 273 -2.09 -1.59 -7.59
CA ARG A 273 -1.53 -2.40 -8.67
C ARG A 273 -1.04 -3.76 -8.19
N ARG A 274 -0.33 -3.80 -7.05
CA ARG A 274 0.19 -5.06 -6.51
C ARG A 274 -0.92 -5.99 -6.02
N GLN A 275 -1.95 -5.46 -5.37
CA GLN A 275 -3.01 -6.26 -4.74
C GLN A 275 -4.12 -6.63 -5.73
N LEU A 276 -4.47 -5.74 -6.65
CA LEU A 276 -5.61 -5.92 -7.58
C LEU A 276 -5.18 -6.31 -9.00
N GLY A 277 -3.86 -6.38 -9.27
CA GLY A 277 -3.33 -6.76 -10.58
C GLY A 277 -3.53 -5.71 -11.67
N PHE A 278 -3.73 -4.45 -11.29
CA PHE A 278 -3.94 -3.35 -12.24
C PHE A 278 -2.66 -3.02 -13.03
N SER A 279 -2.83 -2.73 -14.32
CA SER A 279 -1.75 -2.26 -15.18
C SER A 279 -1.33 -0.83 -14.83
N ALA A 280 -0.21 -0.37 -15.38
CA ALA A 280 0.18 1.03 -15.26
C ALA A 280 -0.85 1.97 -15.92
N GLN A 281 -1.52 1.54 -17.00
CA GLN A 281 -2.55 2.32 -17.68
C GLN A 281 -3.86 2.43 -16.87
N ASP A 282 -4.09 1.49 -15.95
CA ASP A 282 -5.22 1.56 -15.03
C ASP A 282 -4.99 2.58 -13.91
N CYS A 283 -3.73 2.96 -13.63
CA CYS A 283 -3.36 3.92 -12.59
C CYS A 283 -2.57 5.08 -13.20
N VAL A 284 -3.23 6.21 -13.46
CA VAL A 284 -2.63 7.35 -14.15
C VAL A 284 -2.49 8.55 -13.24
N TYR A 285 -1.33 9.20 -13.29
CA TYR A 285 -1.03 10.43 -12.57
C TYR A 285 -0.70 11.54 -13.57
N VAL A 286 -1.61 12.51 -13.72
CA VAL A 286 -1.42 13.69 -14.58
C VAL A 286 -0.81 14.81 -13.75
N LEU A 287 0.35 15.29 -14.20
CA LEU A 287 1.22 16.24 -13.51
C LEU A 287 1.50 17.46 -14.39
N GLY A 288 1.78 18.59 -13.72
CA GLY A 288 2.25 19.82 -14.37
C GLY A 288 3.75 19.78 -14.70
N PRO A 289 4.51 20.88 -14.54
CA PRO A 289 5.92 20.99 -14.93
C PRO A 289 6.91 20.30 -13.96
N TYR A 290 6.40 19.48 -13.03
CA TYR A 290 7.20 18.87 -11.98
C TYR A 290 7.85 17.57 -12.43
N CYS A 291 8.89 17.16 -11.68
CA CYS A 291 9.49 15.84 -11.82
C CYS A 291 8.40 14.76 -11.62
N PRO A 292 8.48 13.61 -12.31
CA PRO A 292 7.35 12.69 -12.49
C PRO A 292 6.74 12.03 -11.24
N TRP A 293 7.28 12.26 -10.03
CA TRP A 293 6.79 11.68 -8.76
C TRP A 293 6.28 10.24 -8.91
N ARG A 294 7.10 9.40 -9.55
CA ARG A 294 6.78 8.06 -10.07
C ARG A 294 6.27 7.05 -9.05
N GLY A 295 6.46 7.26 -7.76
CA GLY A 295 6.15 6.29 -6.70
C GLY A 295 7.37 6.01 -5.84
N SER A 296 7.28 5.01 -4.97
CA SER A 296 8.35 4.69 -4.01
C SER A 296 9.51 3.92 -4.64
N PHE A 297 10.59 3.76 -3.89
CA PHE A 297 11.61 2.72 -4.12
C PHE A 297 11.53 1.64 -3.03
N HIS A 298 10.34 1.42 -2.47
CA HIS A 298 10.16 0.40 -1.45
C HIS A 298 10.44 -0.98 -2.08
N PRO A 299 11.24 -1.86 -1.45
CA PRO A 299 11.68 -3.09 -2.13
C PRO A 299 10.55 -4.07 -2.48
N SER A 300 9.53 -4.12 -1.62
CA SER A 300 8.31 -4.89 -1.86
C SER A 300 7.30 -4.25 -2.83
N TYR A 301 7.58 -3.02 -3.27
CA TYR A 301 6.79 -2.27 -4.23
C TYR A 301 7.76 -1.63 -5.24
N GLY A 302 7.57 -0.38 -5.63
CA GLY A 302 8.54 0.37 -6.41
C GLY A 302 8.33 0.26 -7.93
N PRO A 303 9.40 0.26 -8.75
CA PRO A 303 9.33 0.44 -10.20
C PRO A 303 8.33 -0.45 -10.95
N ASP A 304 8.15 -1.69 -10.51
CA ASP A 304 7.19 -2.62 -11.11
C ASP A 304 5.73 -2.14 -10.95
N TYR A 305 5.46 -1.31 -9.93
CA TYR A 305 4.13 -0.81 -9.56
C TYR A 305 3.97 0.71 -9.72
N TRP A 306 4.95 1.42 -10.31
CA TRP A 306 4.84 2.85 -10.64
C TRP A 306 3.74 3.16 -11.66
N PRO A 307 2.92 4.21 -11.46
CA PRO A 307 1.78 4.49 -12.31
C PRO A 307 2.25 4.91 -13.70
N GLN A 308 1.34 4.95 -14.66
CA GLN A 308 1.58 5.78 -15.83
C GLN A 308 1.54 7.25 -15.37
N TRP A 309 2.67 7.92 -15.41
CA TRP A 309 2.75 9.36 -15.12
C TRP A 309 2.79 10.15 -16.44
N ILE A 310 2.19 11.33 -16.44
CA ILE A 310 2.19 12.23 -17.59
C ILE A 310 2.52 13.63 -17.10
N SER A 311 3.69 14.15 -17.49
CA SER A 311 4.01 15.57 -17.29
C SER A 311 3.65 16.34 -18.55
N THR A 312 2.65 17.21 -18.45
CA THR A 312 2.20 18.03 -19.58
C THR A 312 3.14 19.21 -19.84
N GLY A 313 3.96 19.57 -18.85
CA GLY A 313 4.79 20.78 -18.86
C GLY A 313 4.00 22.09 -18.75
N GLY A 314 2.67 22.02 -18.54
CA GLY A 314 1.77 23.17 -18.43
C GLY A 314 1.05 23.26 -17.08
N GLY A 315 0.14 24.24 -16.98
CA GLY A 315 -0.73 24.47 -15.82
C GLY A 315 -2.03 23.65 -15.86
N ASP A 316 -3.06 24.17 -15.20
CA ASP A 316 -4.35 23.50 -15.01
C ASP A 316 -4.99 23.08 -16.34
N ASP A 317 -5.00 23.98 -17.35
CA ASP A 317 -5.58 23.72 -18.68
C ASP A 317 -4.92 22.54 -19.40
N ALA A 318 -3.60 22.42 -19.30
CA ALA A 318 -2.86 21.35 -19.97
C ALA A 318 -3.15 20.00 -19.31
N ASN A 319 -3.20 19.98 -17.97
CA ASN A 319 -3.53 18.79 -17.19
C ASN A 319 -4.99 18.38 -17.38
N TRP A 320 -5.89 19.35 -17.48
CA TRP A 320 -7.29 19.09 -17.77
C TRP A 320 -7.49 18.49 -19.16
N LEU A 321 -6.86 19.08 -20.18
CA LEU A 321 -6.94 18.56 -21.55
C LEU A 321 -6.43 17.12 -21.67
N GLU A 322 -5.30 16.81 -21.02
CA GLU A 322 -4.78 15.43 -21.00
C GLU A 322 -5.73 14.49 -20.25
N THR A 323 -6.29 14.95 -19.14
CA THR A 323 -7.29 14.19 -18.38
C THR A 323 -8.51 13.87 -19.23
N GLN A 324 -9.06 14.86 -19.96
CA GLN A 324 -10.17 14.63 -20.90
C GLN A 324 -9.84 13.56 -21.95
N ASN A 325 -8.61 13.55 -22.45
CA ASN A 325 -8.15 12.53 -23.40
C ASN A 325 -8.10 11.13 -22.75
N LEU A 326 -7.56 11.00 -21.54
CA LEU A 326 -7.50 9.73 -20.80
C LEU A 326 -8.89 9.18 -20.50
N LEU A 327 -9.81 10.06 -20.05
CA LEU A 327 -11.20 9.73 -19.78
C LEU A 327 -11.94 9.18 -21.02
N GLN A 328 -11.53 9.58 -22.23
CA GLN A 328 -12.12 9.08 -23.48
C GLN A 328 -11.42 7.85 -24.05
N THR A 329 -10.16 7.60 -23.69
CA THR A 329 -9.31 6.60 -24.35
C THR A 329 -8.96 5.42 -23.46
N THR A 330 -8.18 5.64 -22.40
CA THR A 330 -7.67 4.58 -21.52
C THR A 330 -8.62 4.27 -20.37
N LYS A 331 -9.50 5.21 -20.01
CA LYS A 331 -10.45 5.11 -18.90
C LYS A 331 -9.80 4.55 -17.62
N PRO A 332 -8.88 5.29 -16.97
CA PRO A 332 -8.14 4.80 -15.80
C PRO A 332 -9.06 4.43 -14.62
N ARG A 333 -8.65 3.42 -13.86
CA ARG A 333 -9.32 2.96 -12.63
C ARG A 333 -8.93 3.81 -11.43
N PHE A 334 -7.69 4.27 -11.38
CA PHE A 334 -7.22 5.27 -10.43
C PHE A 334 -6.60 6.43 -11.22
N LEU A 335 -7.15 7.63 -11.07
CA LEU A 335 -6.68 8.83 -11.75
C LEU A 335 -6.34 9.89 -10.71
N THR A 336 -5.16 10.49 -10.81
CA THR A 336 -4.85 11.72 -10.08
C THR A 336 -4.71 12.89 -11.05
N LEU A 337 -5.51 13.94 -10.84
CA LEU A 337 -5.45 15.22 -11.54
C LEU A 337 -4.85 16.27 -10.60
N TYR A 338 -3.68 16.76 -10.94
CA TYR A 338 -3.00 17.83 -10.21
C TYR A 338 -3.19 19.18 -10.90
N LEU A 339 -3.57 20.20 -10.14
CA LEU A 339 -3.88 21.56 -10.60
C LEU A 339 -2.94 22.56 -9.91
N PRO A 340 -1.80 22.95 -10.55
CA PRO A 340 -0.77 23.80 -9.93
C PRO A 340 -1.05 25.30 -9.94
N ASP A 341 -1.98 25.81 -10.75
CA ASP A 341 -2.00 27.26 -11.07
C ASP A 341 -2.40 28.12 -9.87
N VAL A 342 -3.18 27.59 -8.94
CA VAL A 342 -3.51 28.28 -7.69
C VAL A 342 -2.25 28.56 -6.87
N ASP A 343 -1.28 27.64 -6.83
CA ASP A 343 0.00 27.84 -6.14
C ASP A 343 0.89 28.88 -6.84
N HIS A 344 0.97 28.77 -8.18
CA HIS A 344 1.76 29.72 -8.98
C HIS A 344 1.21 31.14 -8.85
N ALA A 345 -0.11 31.33 -8.99
CA ALA A 345 -0.74 32.64 -8.92
C ALA A 345 -0.58 33.32 -7.55
N GLY A 346 -0.63 32.57 -6.45
CA GLY A 346 -0.37 33.18 -5.14
C GLY A 346 1.09 33.56 -4.96
N HIS A 347 2.06 32.82 -5.50
CA HIS A 347 3.48 33.24 -5.46
C HIS A 347 3.75 34.55 -6.19
N ASP A 348 3.00 34.83 -7.26
CA ASP A 348 3.06 36.12 -7.96
C ASP A 348 2.56 37.30 -7.10
N GLY A 349 1.84 37.01 -6.00
CA GLY A 349 1.40 38.00 -5.02
C GLY A 349 0.27 38.90 -5.54
N ASN A 350 -0.40 38.50 -6.62
CA ASN A 350 -1.56 39.19 -7.17
C ASN A 350 -2.86 38.54 -6.69
N TRP A 351 -3.56 39.22 -5.78
CA TRP A 351 -4.78 38.70 -5.16
C TRP A 351 -5.89 38.39 -6.18
N THR A 352 -6.05 39.23 -7.20
CA THR A 352 -7.09 39.02 -8.21
C THR A 352 -6.80 37.79 -9.07
N GLU A 353 -5.53 37.57 -9.42
CA GLU A 353 -5.12 36.39 -10.18
C GLU A 353 -5.18 35.12 -9.33
N TYR A 354 -4.84 35.20 -8.04
CA TYR A 354 -5.02 34.09 -7.09
C TYR A 354 -6.48 33.64 -6.99
N LEU A 355 -7.42 34.58 -6.84
CA LEU A 355 -8.85 34.26 -6.80
C LEU A 355 -9.34 33.71 -8.15
N ALA A 356 -8.90 34.29 -9.27
CA ALA A 356 -9.25 33.78 -10.60
C ALA A 356 -8.74 32.35 -10.84
N ALA A 357 -7.54 32.02 -10.33
CA ALA A 357 -7.02 30.66 -10.40
C ALA A 357 -7.86 29.69 -9.55
N ILE A 358 -8.34 30.11 -8.38
CA ILE A 358 -9.25 29.31 -7.54
C ILE A 358 -10.57 29.04 -8.28
N GLU A 359 -11.17 30.08 -8.86
CA GLU A 359 -12.41 29.97 -9.65
C GLU A 359 -12.23 29.05 -10.85
N HIS A 360 -11.07 29.09 -11.51
CA HIS A 360 -10.74 28.23 -12.66
C HIS A 360 -10.56 26.75 -12.26
N ALA A 361 -9.84 26.48 -11.16
CA ALA A 361 -9.71 25.13 -10.64
C ALA A 361 -11.08 24.55 -10.23
N ASP A 362 -11.96 25.37 -9.64
CA ASP A 362 -13.35 25.00 -9.33
C ASP A 362 -14.19 24.69 -10.58
N GLU A 363 -14.03 25.47 -11.66
CA GLU A 363 -14.67 25.20 -12.96
C GLU A 363 -14.25 23.82 -13.50
N ILE A 364 -12.96 23.51 -13.52
CA ILE A 364 -12.43 22.21 -13.96
C ILE A 364 -13.01 21.06 -13.12
N ILE A 365 -13.09 21.22 -11.79
CA ILE A 365 -13.69 20.22 -10.90
C ILE A 365 -15.17 19.99 -11.24
N GLY A 366 -15.91 21.07 -11.50
CA GLY A 366 -17.32 21.00 -11.90
C GLY A 366 -17.52 20.31 -13.26
N GLU A 367 -16.68 20.63 -14.24
CA GLU A 367 -16.68 19.99 -15.56
C GLU A 367 -16.36 18.49 -15.47
N LEU A 368 -15.34 18.13 -14.68
CA LEU A 368 -14.95 16.75 -14.45
C LEU A 368 -16.08 15.94 -13.81
N TRP A 369 -16.72 16.47 -12.76
CA TRP A 369 -17.85 15.78 -12.14
C TRP A 369 -19.02 15.63 -13.12
N THR A 370 -19.35 16.70 -13.86
CA THR A 370 -20.40 16.67 -14.88
C THR A 370 -20.11 15.60 -15.94
N TRP A 371 -18.86 15.47 -16.37
CA TRP A 371 -18.44 14.44 -17.31
C TRP A 371 -18.58 13.04 -16.72
N ILE A 372 -18.07 12.81 -15.50
CA ILE A 372 -18.16 11.53 -14.78
C ILE A 372 -19.62 11.05 -14.71
N GLN A 373 -20.54 11.94 -14.36
CA GLN A 373 -21.98 11.62 -14.27
C GLN A 373 -22.63 11.37 -15.64
N SER A 374 -22.02 11.83 -16.73
CA SER A 374 -22.56 11.69 -18.09
C SER A 374 -22.09 10.40 -18.81
N ASP A 375 -20.95 9.83 -18.43
CA ASP A 375 -20.38 8.64 -19.07
C ASP A 375 -20.84 7.36 -18.35
N PRO A 376 -21.43 6.38 -19.06
CA PRO A 376 -22.01 5.18 -18.45
C PRO A 376 -20.97 4.23 -17.82
N ASP A 377 -19.67 4.35 -18.15
CA ASP A 377 -18.63 3.55 -17.49
C ASP A 377 -18.13 4.19 -16.18
N TYR A 378 -18.49 5.45 -15.94
CA TYR A 378 -18.05 6.26 -14.81
C TYR A 378 -19.20 6.60 -13.83
N ALA A 379 -20.38 6.91 -14.34
CA ALA A 379 -21.57 7.21 -13.55
C ALA A 379 -21.90 6.04 -12.60
N ASP A 380 -22.31 6.36 -11.37
CA ASP A 380 -22.62 5.40 -10.30
C ASP A 380 -21.50 4.39 -9.96
N ASN A 381 -20.28 4.64 -10.45
CA ASN A 381 -19.16 3.70 -10.38
C ASN A 381 -17.80 4.37 -10.11
N THR A 382 -17.82 5.69 -9.85
CA THR A 382 -16.62 6.51 -9.61
C THR A 382 -16.78 7.34 -8.36
N VAL A 383 -15.81 7.24 -7.45
CA VAL A 383 -15.66 8.17 -6.33
C VAL A 383 -14.63 9.24 -6.69
N MET A 384 -14.94 10.50 -6.43
CA MET A 384 -14.00 11.61 -6.58
C MET A 384 -13.68 12.20 -5.20
N LEU A 385 -12.39 12.32 -4.89
CA LEU A 385 -11.89 13.01 -3.69
C LEU A 385 -11.11 14.25 -4.12
N ILE A 386 -11.49 15.40 -3.57
CA ILE A 386 -10.90 16.71 -3.85
C ILE A 386 -10.21 17.19 -2.58
N THR A 387 -8.93 17.53 -2.70
CA THR A 387 -8.11 18.03 -1.59
C THR A 387 -7.00 18.91 -2.14
N ASN A 388 -6.14 19.38 -1.24
CA ASN A 388 -4.87 19.99 -1.58
C ASN A 388 -3.78 19.53 -0.62
N ASP A 389 -2.56 19.91 -0.92
CA ASP A 389 -1.35 19.53 -0.20
C ASP A 389 -1.01 20.55 0.90
N HIS A 390 -1.18 21.85 0.63
CA HIS A 390 -1.08 22.92 1.62
C HIS A 390 -1.93 24.14 1.23
N GLY A 391 -2.15 25.02 2.21
CA GLY A 391 -2.69 26.37 1.95
C GLY A 391 -1.61 27.43 1.83
N ARG A 392 -1.89 28.65 2.30
CA ARG A 392 -0.99 29.83 2.25
C ARG A 392 -0.98 30.57 3.57
N HIS A 393 0.01 31.41 3.86
CA HIS A 393 0.07 32.05 5.17
C HIS A 393 -1.20 32.87 5.48
N THR A 394 -1.65 32.82 6.73
CA THR A 394 -2.79 33.61 7.20
C THR A 394 -2.56 35.12 7.02
N SER A 395 -1.33 35.59 7.25
CA SER A 395 -0.97 37.01 7.16
C SER A 395 -0.62 37.49 5.76
N ASN A 396 -0.20 36.59 4.87
CA ASN A 396 0.20 36.90 3.50
C ASN A 396 0.05 35.67 2.60
N PHE A 397 -0.89 35.70 1.66
CA PHE A 397 -1.16 34.57 0.78
C PHE A 397 0.00 34.25 -0.19
N GLN A 398 0.99 35.13 -0.34
CA GLN A 398 2.11 34.91 -1.27
C GLN A 398 3.06 33.78 -0.87
N GLY A 399 3.10 33.44 0.42
CA GLY A 399 3.99 32.40 0.94
C GLY A 399 3.23 31.24 1.55
N HIS A 400 3.95 30.14 1.73
CA HIS A 400 3.57 28.98 2.52
C HIS A 400 4.83 28.38 3.16
N GLY A 401 4.72 27.26 3.87
CA GLY A 401 5.85 26.57 4.49
C GLY A 401 5.98 26.74 6.02
N ASP A 402 4.97 27.29 6.70
CA ASP A 402 4.97 27.44 8.16
C ASP A 402 3.82 26.68 8.86
N GLY A 403 3.75 26.85 10.19
CA GLY A 403 2.74 26.20 11.03
C GLY A 403 1.42 26.97 11.15
N CYS A 404 1.19 28.03 10.37
CA CYS A 404 -0.02 28.84 10.54
C CYS A 404 -1.27 28.12 10.00
N ILE A 405 -2.44 28.47 10.53
CA ILE A 405 -3.70 27.83 10.14
C ILE A 405 -3.98 27.96 8.65
N GLY A 406 -3.56 29.06 8.01
CA GLY A 406 -3.73 29.27 6.58
C GLY A 406 -2.92 28.26 5.74
N CYS A 407 -1.73 27.86 6.19
CA CYS A 407 -0.91 26.85 5.51
C CYS A 407 -1.40 25.43 5.79
N ARG A 408 -1.97 25.21 6.97
CA ARG A 408 -2.27 23.89 7.53
C ARG A 408 -3.67 23.39 7.22
N GLN A 409 -4.68 24.25 7.30
CA GLN A 409 -6.05 23.84 7.01
C GLN A 409 -6.25 23.79 5.50
N ILE A 410 -6.76 22.66 5.02
CA ILE A 410 -6.90 22.35 3.60
C ILE A 410 -8.30 21.80 3.32
N GLN A 411 -8.67 21.68 2.04
CA GLN A 411 -9.96 21.14 1.62
C GLN A 411 -9.96 19.61 1.76
N CYS A 412 -11.13 19.02 2.04
CA CYS A 412 -11.37 17.60 1.83
C CYS A 412 -12.85 17.39 1.52
N LEU A 413 -13.14 17.00 0.28
CA LEU A 413 -14.49 16.71 -0.20
C LEU A 413 -14.48 15.39 -0.96
N ALA A 414 -15.32 14.44 -0.55
CA ALA A 414 -15.54 13.19 -1.28
C ALA A 414 -16.98 13.11 -1.78
N ILE A 415 -17.16 12.65 -3.03
CA ILE A 415 -18.47 12.46 -3.69
C ILE A 415 -18.45 11.16 -4.50
N GLY A 416 -19.58 10.47 -4.61
CA GLY A 416 -19.72 9.25 -5.40
C GLY A 416 -20.54 8.15 -4.73
N PRO A 417 -20.67 6.98 -5.36
CA PRO A 417 -21.41 5.85 -4.79
C PRO A 417 -20.76 5.37 -3.49
N GLY A 418 -21.58 4.99 -2.53
CA GLY A 418 -21.15 4.55 -1.19
C GLY A 418 -20.59 5.65 -0.29
N ILE A 419 -20.46 6.89 -0.79
CA ILE A 419 -20.13 8.07 0.01
C ILE A 419 -21.43 8.69 0.54
N ARG A 420 -21.44 9.08 1.81
CA ARG A 420 -22.59 9.78 2.42
C ARG A 420 -22.87 11.09 1.71
N SER A 421 -24.13 11.49 1.68
CA SER A 421 -24.55 12.70 0.96
C SER A 421 -24.99 13.82 1.91
N GLY A 422 -24.63 15.06 1.57
CA GLY A 422 -25.03 16.28 2.28
C GLY A 422 -24.48 16.42 3.70
N LEU A 423 -23.33 15.81 3.99
CA LEU A 423 -22.73 15.79 5.33
C LEU A 423 -21.51 16.71 5.42
N ILE A 424 -21.41 17.46 6.51
CA ILE A 424 -20.15 18.06 6.95
C ILE A 424 -19.70 17.30 8.21
N SER A 425 -18.67 16.47 8.07
CA SER A 425 -18.09 15.71 9.18
C SER A 425 -17.22 16.62 10.03
N ALA A 426 -17.51 16.65 11.34
CA ALA A 426 -16.70 17.34 12.34
C ALA A 426 -15.56 16.48 12.92
N MET A 427 -15.31 15.30 12.34
CA MET A 427 -14.19 14.45 12.73
C MET A 427 -12.92 15.05 12.14
N GLU A 428 -11.99 15.44 13.00
CA GLU A 428 -10.69 15.96 12.57
C GLU A 428 -9.90 14.86 11.85
N ARG A 429 -9.35 15.20 10.69
CA ARG A 429 -8.53 14.30 9.85
C ARG A 429 -7.30 15.01 9.32
N THR A 430 -6.31 14.23 8.90
CA THR A 430 -5.04 14.77 8.39
C THR A 430 -4.59 14.08 7.10
N ILE A 431 -3.59 14.66 6.43
CA ILE A 431 -3.03 14.14 5.15
C ILE A 431 -2.78 12.62 5.15
N PRO A 432 -2.18 12.03 6.20
CA PRO A 432 -1.99 10.58 6.28
C PRO A 432 -3.26 9.74 6.04
N ASP A 433 -4.45 10.25 6.34
CA ASP A 433 -5.72 9.53 6.20
C ASP A 433 -6.19 9.37 4.73
N ILE A 434 -5.57 10.08 3.78
CA ILE A 434 -6.00 10.10 2.36
C ILE A 434 -5.69 8.78 1.66
N ALA A 435 -4.42 8.37 1.62
CA ALA A 435 -4.00 7.14 0.93
C ALA A 435 -4.73 5.85 1.39
N PRO A 436 -4.89 5.56 2.70
CA PRO A 436 -5.61 4.35 3.14
C PRO A 436 -7.09 4.43 2.77
N THR A 437 -7.69 5.61 2.76
CA THR A 437 -9.07 5.81 2.32
C THR A 437 -9.24 5.56 0.81
N LEU A 438 -8.35 6.10 -0.02
CA LEU A 438 -8.35 5.89 -1.47
C LEU A 438 -8.12 4.42 -1.83
N ALA A 439 -7.20 3.72 -1.13
CA ALA A 439 -6.99 2.29 -1.29
C ALA A 439 -8.27 1.51 -0.96
N ARG A 440 -8.90 1.82 0.18
CA ARG A 440 -10.14 1.17 0.63
C ARG A 440 -11.27 1.33 -0.39
N MET A 441 -11.42 2.48 -1.03
CA MET A 441 -12.46 2.72 -2.05
C MET A 441 -12.38 1.73 -3.22
N LEU A 442 -11.17 1.31 -3.61
CA LEU A 442 -10.92 0.33 -4.67
C LEU A 442 -10.79 -1.12 -4.18
N GLY A 443 -10.88 -1.35 -2.87
CA GLY A 443 -10.74 -2.69 -2.27
C GLY A 443 -9.29 -3.11 -1.96
N ALA A 444 -8.33 -2.18 -2.02
CA ALA A 444 -6.95 -2.39 -1.61
C ALA A 444 -6.71 -1.90 -0.16
N GLU A 445 -5.55 -2.22 0.41
CA GLU A 445 -5.12 -1.82 1.74
C GLU A 445 -3.71 -1.19 1.70
N ALA A 446 -3.60 0.04 2.20
CA ALA A 446 -2.32 0.78 2.26
C ALA A 446 -1.52 0.42 3.52
N GLN A 447 -0.95 -0.79 3.55
CA GLN A 447 -0.35 -1.41 4.75
C GLN A 447 0.76 -0.60 5.46
N PHE A 448 1.45 0.31 4.76
CA PHE A 448 2.53 1.14 5.34
C PHE A 448 2.10 2.59 5.55
N SER A 449 0.84 2.93 5.29
CA SER A 449 0.30 4.23 5.68
C SER A 449 0.27 4.33 7.21
N THR A 450 0.52 5.53 7.72
CA THR A 450 0.38 5.84 9.15
C THR A 450 -0.98 6.45 9.49
N GLY A 451 -1.79 6.75 8.48
CA GLY A 451 -3.13 7.29 8.67
C GLY A 451 -4.20 6.20 8.78
N GLU A 452 -5.41 6.64 9.05
CA GLU A 452 -6.57 5.80 9.25
C GLU A 452 -7.59 6.01 8.13
N ILE A 453 -8.37 4.98 7.83
CA ILE A 453 -9.47 5.09 6.88
C ILE A 453 -10.50 6.11 7.41
N MET A 454 -10.93 7.05 6.56
CA MET A 454 -11.96 8.04 6.84
C MET A 454 -13.37 7.43 6.80
N THR A 455 -13.65 6.51 7.73
CA THR A 455 -14.89 5.71 7.76
C THR A 455 -16.19 6.53 7.78
N GLU A 456 -16.15 7.76 8.28
CA GLU A 456 -17.27 8.70 8.27
C GLU A 456 -17.71 9.14 6.87
N LEU A 457 -16.86 8.95 5.85
CA LEU A 457 -17.20 9.18 4.46
C LEU A 457 -18.19 8.14 3.94
N PHE A 458 -18.13 6.91 4.44
CA PHE A 458 -18.86 5.79 3.86
C PHE A 458 -20.25 5.60 4.48
N GLU A 459 -21.23 5.26 3.65
CA GLU A 459 -22.55 4.88 4.11
C GLU A 459 -22.46 3.69 5.09
N PRO A 460 -23.19 3.71 6.22
CA PRO A 460 -23.19 2.60 7.16
C PRO A 460 -23.98 1.41 6.61
N GLY A 461 -23.58 0.19 6.99
CA GLY A 461 -24.31 -1.02 6.64
C GLY A 461 -24.20 -1.40 5.16
N MET A 462 -23.10 -1.04 4.51
CA MET A 462 -22.82 -1.50 3.15
C MET A 462 -22.70 -3.02 3.09
N PHE A 463 -23.19 -3.59 2.00
CA PHE A 463 -23.10 -5.02 1.74
C PHE A 463 -22.97 -5.28 0.24
N LEU A 464 -22.73 -6.55 -0.11
CA LEU A 464 -22.78 -7.04 -1.49
C LEU A 464 -23.98 -7.99 -1.61
N ARG A 465 -24.97 -7.64 -2.43
CA ARG A 465 -26.18 -8.44 -2.61
C ARG A 465 -25.84 -9.78 -3.25
N GLY A 466 -26.31 -10.86 -2.63
CA GLY A 466 -26.03 -12.22 -3.06
C GLY A 466 -24.70 -12.80 -2.57
N ASP A 467 -23.85 -12.05 -1.87
CA ASP A 467 -22.68 -12.59 -1.17
C ASP A 467 -23.08 -12.95 0.28
N ILE A 468 -23.75 -14.09 0.43
CA ILE A 468 -24.34 -14.51 1.71
C ILE A 468 -23.25 -15.06 2.64
N ASN A 469 -22.23 -15.72 2.09
CA ASN A 469 -21.13 -16.25 2.88
C ASN A 469 -20.07 -15.18 3.24
N MET A 470 -20.18 -13.99 2.64
CA MET A 470 -19.33 -12.80 2.83
C MET A 470 -17.88 -13.02 2.41
N ASP A 471 -17.63 -13.83 1.39
CA ASP A 471 -16.29 -14.08 0.85
C ASP A 471 -15.95 -13.17 -0.34
N GLY A 472 -16.90 -12.39 -0.83
CA GLY A 472 -16.74 -11.40 -1.89
C GLY A 472 -16.96 -11.98 -3.29
N VAL A 473 -17.27 -13.27 -3.39
CA VAL A 473 -17.40 -14.00 -4.65
C VAL A 473 -18.79 -14.60 -4.76
N LEU A 474 -19.60 -14.02 -5.66
CA LEU A 474 -20.94 -14.54 -5.94
C LEU A 474 -20.90 -15.91 -6.63
N ASP A 475 -21.16 -17.00 -5.91
CA ASP A 475 -21.14 -18.36 -6.44
C ASP A 475 -22.16 -19.35 -5.81
N ILE A 476 -22.00 -20.65 -6.07
CA ILE A 476 -22.92 -21.70 -5.57
C ILE A 476 -22.88 -21.81 -4.03
N SER A 477 -21.78 -21.44 -3.39
CA SER A 477 -21.62 -21.50 -1.94
C SER A 477 -22.49 -20.47 -1.23
N ASP A 478 -22.79 -19.33 -1.88
CA ASP A 478 -23.79 -18.38 -1.41
C ASP A 478 -25.18 -18.99 -1.37
N VAL A 479 -25.58 -19.66 -2.45
CA VAL A 479 -26.87 -20.37 -2.51
C VAL A 479 -26.98 -21.43 -1.40
N VAL A 480 -25.90 -22.16 -1.13
CA VAL A 480 -25.87 -23.15 -0.05
C VAL A 480 -26.01 -22.48 1.31
N THR A 481 -25.37 -21.32 1.50
CA THR A 481 -25.43 -20.55 2.75
C THR A 481 -26.81 -19.93 2.96
N ASP A 482 -27.40 -19.38 1.90
CA ASP A 482 -28.76 -18.84 1.84
C ASP A 482 -29.79 -19.91 2.27
N LEU A 483 -29.78 -21.08 1.62
CA LEU A 483 -30.65 -22.20 2.00
C LEU A 483 -30.42 -22.69 3.45
N SER A 484 -29.19 -22.60 3.95
CA SER A 484 -28.85 -22.96 5.33
C SER A 484 -29.38 -21.94 6.35
N ILE A 485 -29.48 -20.67 5.97
CA ILE A 485 -30.10 -19.63 6.79
C ILE A 485 -31.62 -19.78 6.77
N LEU A 486 -32.23 -19.87 5.57
CA LEU A 486 -33.68 -19.98 5.39
C LEU A 486 -34.28 -21.24 6.04
N PHE A 487 -33.61 -22.40 5.89
CA PHE A 487 -34.16 -23.69 6.31
C PHE A 487 -33.34 -24.43 7.36
N GLY A 488 -32.07 -24.07 7.54
CA GLY A 488 -31.14 -24.73 8.47
C GLY A 488 -31.02 -24.05 9.85
N GLY A 489 -31.60 -22.86 10.03
CA GLY A 489 -31.54 -22.11 11.29
C GLY A 489 -30.18 -21.48 11.59
N VAL A 490 -29.35 -21.29 10.56
CA VAL A 490 -28.10 -20.52 10.67
C VAL A 490 -28.46 -19.03 10.83
N PRO A 491 -27.95 -18.33 11.86
CA PRO A 491 -28.21 -16.90 12.01
C PRO A 491 -27.41 -16.07 10.99
N THR A 492 -27.96 -14.92 10.60
CA THR A 492 -27.25 -13.91 9.78
C THR A 492 -27.35 -12.52 10.41
N ASN A 493 -26.30 -11.73 10.24
CA ASN A 493 -26.24 -10.31 10.61
C ASN A 493 -26.45 -9.38 9.41
N CYS A 494 -26.68 -9.96 8.24
CA CYS A 494 -26.84 -9.26 6.98
C CYS A 494 -28.03 -9.83 6.17
N PRO A 495 -29.27 -9.78 6.69
CA PRO A 495 -30.45 -10.25 5.96
C PRO A 495 -30.64 -9.55 4.61
N ALA A 496 -30.18 -8.30 4.45
CA ALA A 496 -30.27 -7.60 3.16
C ALA A 496 -29.45 -8.28 2.04
N ALA A 497 -28.34 -8.97 2.36
CA ALA A 497 -27.56 -9.69 1.35
C ALA A 497 -28.27 -10.96 0.83
N LEU A 498 -29.24 -11.50 1.60
CA LEU A 498 -30.00 -12.69 1.24
C LEU A 498 -31.17 -12.39 0.31
N ASP A 499 -31.67 -11.15 0.32
CA ASP A 499 -32.80 -10.70 -0.52
C ASP A 499 -32.32 -10.51 -1.96
N ASN A 500 -32.16 -11.63 -2.67
CA ASN A 500 -31.52 -11.70 -3.97
C ASN A 500 -32.40 -11.13 -5.08
N ASN A 501 -33.73 -11.21 -4.90
CA ASN A 501 -34.70 -10.69 -5.85
C ASN A 501 -35.20 -9.26 -5.50
N ASP A 502 -34.73 -8.70 -4.38
CA ASP A 502 -35.01 -7.33 -3.91
C ASP A 502 -36.50 -7.07 -3.69
N ASP A 503 -37.21 -8.04 -3.12
CA ASP A 503 -38.65 -7.96 -2.84
C ASP A 503 -38.99 -7.76 -1.34
N GLU A 504 -37.97 -7.52 -0.51
CA GLU A 504 -38.01 -7.36 0.94
C GLU A 504 -38.50 -8.61 1.70
N SER A 505 -38.61 -9.78 1.06
CA SER A 505 -39.10 -11.02 1.65
C SER A 505 -38.12 -12.16 1.51
N LEU A 506 -37.55 -12.61 2.63
CA LEU A 506 -36.62 -13.75 2.65
C LEU A 506 -37.35 -15.09 2.49
N ASP A 507 -37.35 -15.67 1.29
CA ASP A 507 -37.97 -16.95 1.00
C ASP A 507 -37.25 -17.78 -0.10
N ILE A 508 -37.86 -18.85 -0.60
CA ILE A 508 -37.22 -19.73 -1.59
C ILE A 508 -36.98 -19.05 -2.94
N ALA A 509 -37.64 -17.93 -3.23
CA ALA A 509 -37.44 -17.15 -4.43
C ALA A 509 -36.02 -16.57 -4.50
N ASP A 510 -35.40 -16.27 -3.37
CA ASP A 510 -34.04 -15.71 -3.28
C ASP A 510 -32.96 -16.65 -3.84
N PRO A 511 -32.79 -17.89 -3.32
CA PRO A 511 -31.81 -18.80 -3.88
C PRO A 511 -32.18 -19.24 -5.30
N ILE A 512 -33.47 -19.25 -5.67
CA ILE A 512 -33.89 -19.50 -7.06
C ILE A 512 -33.42 -18.37 -7.98
N TYR A 513 -33.56 -17.11 -7.56
CA TYR A 513 -33.09 -15.95 -8.31
C TYR A 513 -31.58 -16.05 -8.55
N LEU A 514 -30.82 -16.32 -7.49
CA LEU A 514 -29.37 -16.45 -7.58
C LEU A 514 -28.93 -17.65 -8.45
N LEU A 515 -29.57 -18.82 -8.32
CA LEU A 515 -29.31 -19.97 -9.20
C LEU A 515 -29.65 -19.67 -10.67
N THR A 516 -30.70 -18.89 -10.92
CA THR A 516 -31.10 -18.48 -12.28
C THR A 516 -30.04 -17.56 -12.88
N HIS A 517 -29.52 -16.61 -12.09
CA HIS A 517 -28.40 -15.78 -12.49
C HIS A 517 -27.15 -16.63 -12.83
N LEU A 518 -26.72 -17.47 -11.89
CA LEU A 518 -25.47 -18.25 -12.01
C LEU A 518 -25.48 -19.28 -13.15
N PHE A 519 -26.61 -19.93 -13.44
CA PHE A 519 -26.66 -21.09 -14.34
C PHE A 519 -27.58 -20.95 -15.55
N GLN A 520 -28.50 -19.98 -15.56
CA GLN A 520 -29.51 -19.86 -16.62
C GLN A 520 -29.47 -18.52 -17.35
N GLY A 521 -28.48 -17.66 -17.07
CA GLY A 521 -28.38 -16.32 -17.67
C GLY A 521 -29.50 -15.39 -17.22
N GLY A 522 -29.97 -15.57 -15.98
CA GLY A 522 -30.91 -14.67 -15.33
C GLY A 522 -30.33 -13.27 -15.09
N PRO A 523 -31.18 -12.30 -14.69
CA PRO A 523 -30.74 -10.95 -14.33
C PRO A 523 -29.67 -10.99 -13.24
N ILE A 524 -28.75 -10.02 -13.26
CA ILE A 524 -27.81 -9.80 -12.14
C ILE A 524 -28.59 -9.43 -10.87
N PRO A 525 -28.01 -9.64 -9.66
CA PRO A 525 -28.56 -9.08 -8.44
C PRO A 525 -28.74 -7.55 -8.58
N SER A 526 -29.83 -7.04 -8.01
CA SER A 526 -30.06 -5.60 -7.88
C SER A 526 -28.97 -4.96 -7.01
N SER A 527 -28.83 -3.63 -7.09
CA SER A 527 -27.91 -2.89 -6.22
C SER A 527 -28.16 -3.23 -4.73
N PRO A 528 -27.12 -3.39 -3.90
CA PRO A 528 -25.69 -3.21 -4.20
C PRO A 528 -25.02 -4.47 -4.80
N TYR A 529 -24.73 -4.44 -6.10
CA TYR A 529 -23.90 -5.39 -6.84
C TYR A 529 -23.43 -4.71 -8.14
N PRO A 530 -22.17 -4.87 -8.59
CA PRO A 530 -21.11 -5.76 -8.07
C PRO A 530 -20.23 -5.13 -6.98
N ASN A 531 -20.48 -3.87 -6.60
CA ASN A 531 -19.71 -3.17 -5.57
C ASN A 531 -20.47 -3.14 -4.24
N CYS A 532 -19.73 -2.94 -3.15
CA CYS A 532 -20.32 -2.65 -1.85
C CYS A 532 -21.12 -1.35 -1.91
N GLY A 533 -22.30 -1.36 -1.34
CA GLY A 533 -23.14 -0.17 -1.24
C GLY A 533 -24.32 -0.39 -0.31
N VAL A 534 -25.21 0.61 -0.28
CA VAL A 534 -26.50 0.51 0.40
C VAL A 534 -27.57 0.06 -0.57
N ASP A 535 -28.65 -0.49 -0.02
CA ASP A 535 -29.86 -0.77 -0.77
C ASP A 535 -30.62 0.54 -1.10
N PRO A 536 -30.79 0.90 -2.38
CA PRO A 536 -31.49 2.12 -2.76
C PRO A 536 -33.03 2.00 -2.64
N THR A 537 -33.56 0.77 -2.58
CA THR A 537 -34.99 0.45 -2.66
C THR A 537 -35.53 -0.12 -1.35
N GLY A 538 -34.70 -0.86 -0.62
CA GLY A 538 -35.04 -1.55 0.62
C GLY A 538 -35.17 -0.64 1.83
N THR A 539 -36.23 -0.86 2.61
CA THR A 539 -36.51 -0.08 3.84
C THR A 539 -36.62 -0.95 5.10
N THR A 540 -36.73 -2.26 4.95
CA THR A 540 -37.05 -3.19 6.04
C THR A 540 -35.89 -4.10 6.42
N LEU A 541 -35.16 -4.64 5.44
CA LEU A 541 -33.97 -5.45 5.64
C LEU A 541 -32.73 -4.55 5.74
N SER A 542 -31.76 -4.95 6.56
CA SER A 542 -30.51 -4.20 6.74
C SER A 542 -29.32 -5.12 6.86
N CYS A 543 -28.12 -4.54 6.74
CA CYS A 543 -26.88 -5.23 7.02
C CYS A 543 -26.13 -4.53 8.14
N THR A 544 -25.79 -5.26 9.20
CA THR A 544 -25.05 -4.69 10.34
C THR A 544 -23.54 -4.93 10.24
N HIS A 545 -23.14 -5.98 9.54
CA HIS A 545 -21.75 -6.34 9.30
C HIS A 545 -21.66 -7.23 8.06
N HIS A 546 -20.77 -6.88 7.15
CA HIS A 546 -20.45 -7.63 5.95
C HIS A 546 -18.92 -7.67 5.78
N LEU A 547 -18.32 -8.85 5.96
CA LEU A 547 -16.86 -8.99 6.13
C LEU A 547 -16.02 -8.34 5.01
N ARG A 548 -16.52 -8.36 3.78
CA ARG A 548 -15.83 -7.79 2.61
C ARG A 548 -16.18 -6.33 2.31
N CYS A 549 -17.23 -5.79 2.93
CA CYS A 549 -17.65 -4.40 2.77
C CYS A 549 -17.34 -3.52 3.99
N ASP A 550 -16.95 -4.12 5.11
CA ASP A 550 -16.42 -3.43 6.28
C ASP A 550 -14.91 -3.18 6.17
#